data_AF-A0A2D9C6W0-F1
#
_entry.id   AF-A0A2D9C6W0-F1
#
_cell.length_a   1.000
_cell.length_b   1.000
_cell.length_c   1.000
_cell.angle_alpha   90.00
_cell.angle_beta   90.00
_cell.angle_gamma   90.00
#
_symmetry.space_group_name_H-M   'P 1'
#
loop_
_entity.id
_entity.type
_entity.pdbx_description
1 polymer ?
#
loop_
_entity_poly.entity_id
_entity_poly.type
_entity_poly.pdbx_seq_one_letter_code
_entity_poly.pdbx_strand_id
1 'polypeptide(L)' 'MYVDRCICHKVPFKLLDRIVEQEHDVERETTQQIFEALQKRTKCGTGCGMCQPYILRMIQTGQTSFVPFPPNQR' A
#
# COMPACT_ATOMS: atom_id res chain seq x y z
N MET A 1 -17.56 -4.83 -2.58
CA MET A 1 -16.24 -5.50 -2.70
C MET A 1 -15.19 -4.44 -2.48
N TYR A 2 -14.24 -4.66 -1.58
CA TYR A 2 -13.20 -3.69 -1.24
C TYR A 2 -11.81 -4.27 -1.50
N VAL A 3 -10.85 -3.40 -1.79
CA VAL A 3 -9.44 -3.72 -1.86
C VAL A 3 -8.82 -3.35 -0.51
N ASP A 4 -8.53 -4.37 0.30
CA ASP A 4 -7.99 -4.23 1.66
C ASP A 4 -6.65 -4.96 1.86
N ARG A 5 -6.13 -5.60 0.80
CA ARG A 5 -4.94 -6.46 0.87
C ARG A 5 -4.25 -6.62 -0.48
N CYS A 6 -2.96 -6.97 -0.42
CA CYS A 6 -2.26 -7.56 -1.54
C CYS A 6 -2.71 -9.02 -1.69
N ILE A 7 -3.32 -9.37 -2.83
CA ILE A 7 -3.78 -10.74 -3.08
C ILE A 7 -2.63 -11.74 -3.31
N CYS A 8 -1.52 -11.29 -3.90
CA CYS A 8 -0.37 -12.16 -4.21
C CYS A 8 0.31 -12.66 -2.93
N HIS A 9 0.50 -11.76 -1.96
CA HIS A 9 1.23 -12.06 -0.72
C HIS A 9 0.29 -12.19 0.49
N LYS A 10 -1.03 -12.06 0.28
CA LYS A 10 -2.08 -12.14 1.32
C LYS A 10 -1.86 -11.18 2.49
N VAL A 11 -1.20 -10.04 2.25
CA VAL A 11 -0.89 -9.04 3.27
C VAL A 11 -1.98 -7.96 3.32
N PRO A 12 -2.67 -7.77 4.46
CA PRO A 12 -3.69 -6.73 4.60
C PRO A 12 -3.04 -5.34 4.72
N PHE A 13 -3.70 -4.32 4.16
CA PHE A 13 -3.22 -2.94 4.20
C PHE A 13 -3.14 -2.39 5.62
N LYS A 14 -4.01 -2.84 6.54
CA LYS A 14 -3.90 -2.53 7.97
C LYS A 14 -2.56 -2.95 8.59
N LEU A 15 -1.92 -4.01 8.08
CA LEU A 15 -0.60 -4.39 8.55
C LEU A 15 0.48 -3.47 7.96
N LEU A 16 0.35 -3.09 6.68
CA LEU A 16 1.27 -2.15 6.04
C LEU A 16 1.20 -0.77 6.69
N ASP A 17 0.00 -0.29 6.99
CA ASP A 17 -0.25 0.99 7.66
C ASP A 17 0.43 1.05 9.03
N ARG A 18 0.28 -0.01 9.84
CA ARG A 18 1.01 -0.12 11.12
C ARG A 18 2.53 -0.11 10.95
N ILE A 19 3.05 -0.73 9.88
CA ILE A 19 4.49 -0.70 9.59
C ILE A 19 4.93 0.75 9.28
N VAL A 20 4.13 1.47 8.49
CA VAL A 20 4.39 2.89 8.19
C VAL A 20 4.39 3.71 9.48
N GLU A 21 3.36 3.58 10.32
CA GLU A 21 3.26 4.30 11.60
C GLU A 21 4.41 4.00 12.57
N GLN A 22 4.93 2.77 12.58
CA GLN A 22 5.95 2.33 13.54
C GLN A 22 7.38 2.61 13.10
N GLU A 23 7.64 2.61 11.79
CA GLU A 23 9.01 2.57 11.26
C GLU A 23 9.34 3.71 10.31
N HIS A 24 8.35 4.52 9.91
CA HIS A 24 8.55 5.60 8.94
C HIS A 24 8.03 6.93 9.46
N ASP A 25 8.71 8.01 9.06
CA ASP A 25 8.30 9.38 9.34
C ASP A 25 7.73 9.99 8.05
N VAL A 26 6.40 10.05 7.97
CA VAL A 26 5.68 10.56 6.80
C VAL A 26 5.92 12.04 6.50
N GLU A 27 6.49 12.82 7.43
CA GLU A 27 6.88 14.21 7.19
C GLU A 27 8.27 14.33 6.57
N ARG A 28 9.13 13.32 6.78
CA ARG A 28 10.54 13.33 6.33
C ARG A 28 10.81 12.44 5.12
N GLU A 29 10.04 11.37 4.98
CA GLU A 29 10.18 10.39 3.92
C GLU A 29 9.12 10.60 2.85
N THR A 30 9.52 10.47 1.58
CA THR A 30 8.58 10.50 0.47
C THR A 30 7.74 9.22 0.42
N THR A 31 6.53 9.32 -0.12
CA THR A 31 5.65 8.16 -0.36
C THR A 31 6.38 7.03 -1.10
N GLN A 32 7.27 7.37 -2.04
CA GLN A 32 8.03 6.38 -2.81
C GLN A 32 9.08 5.66 -1.96
N GLN A 33 9.80 6.36 -1.08
CA GLN A 33 10.77 5.76 -0.16
C GLN A 33 10.09 4.77 0.80
N ILE A 34 8.96 5.19 1.38
CA ILE A 34 8.15 4.34 2.27
C ILE A 34 7.64 3.11 1.49
N PHE A 35 7.13 3.33 0.27
CA PHE A 35 6.66 2.23 -0.56
C PHE A 35 7.77 1.21 -0.86
N GLU A 36 8.96 1.66 -1.25
CA GLU A 36 10.12 0.78 -1.50
C GLU A 36 10.54 -0.01 -0.25
N ALA A 37 10.47 0.61 0.93
CA ALA A 37 10.72 -0.09 2.21
C ALA A 37 9.66 -1.18 2.47
N LEU A 38 8.37 -0.87 2.26
CA LEU A 38 7.28 -1.84 2.35
C LEU A 38 7.44 -2.99 1.34
N GLN A 39 7.86 -2.70 0.10
CA GLN A 39 8.14 -3.72 -0.92
C GLN A 39 9.25 -4.67 -0.45
N LYS A 40 10.37 -4.13 0.05
CA LYS A 40 11.51 -4.93 0.54
C LYS A 40 11.09 -5.86 1.67
N ARG A 41 10.28 -5.36 2.61
CA ARG A 41 9.85 -6.08 3.81
C ARG A 41 8.75 -7.11 3.54
N THR A 42 7.74 -6.76 2.74
CA THR A 42 6.49 -7.57 2.63
C THR A 42 6.31 -8.21 1.26
N LYS A 43 7.13 -7.86 0.26
CA LYS A 43 6.98 -8.21 -1.15
C LYS A 43 5.69 -7.67 -1.80
N CYS A 44 4.86 -6.91 -1.07
CA CYS A 44 3.70 -6.25 -1.67
C CYS A 44 4.14 -5.37 -2.85
N GLY A 45 3.35 -5.35 -3.92
CA GLY A 45 3.69 -4.58 -5.11
C GLY A 45 4.76 -5.20 -6.02
N THR A 46 5.30 -6.38 -5.74
CA THR A 46 6.24 -7.08 -6.65
C THR A 46 5.62 -8.25 -7.40
N GLY A 47 4.37 -8.63 -7.08
CA GLY A 47 3.60 -9.66 -7.78
C GLY A 47 2.84 -9.10 -8.99
N CYS A 48 1.51 -9.12 -8.95
CA CYS A 48 0.65 -8.61 -10.03
C CYS A 48 0.63 -7.08 -10.20
N GLY A 49 1.24 -6.31 -9.29
CA GLY A 49 1.22 -4.84 -9.31
C GLY A 49 -0.11 -4.18 -8.95
N MET A 50 -1.25 -4.87 -8.96
CA MET A 50 -2.57 -4.26 -8.75
C MET A 50 -2.77 -3.58 -7.39
N CYS A 51 -2.02 -3.98 -6.37
CA CYS A 51 -2.08 -3.36 -5.04
C CYS A 51 -1.29 -2.04 -4.93
N GLN A 52 -0.36 -1.76 -5.85
CA GLN A 52 0.52 -0.59 -5.79
C GLN A 52 -0.24 0.75 -5.65
N PRO A 53 -1.22 1.09 -6.51
CA PRO A 53 -1.90 2.38 -6.39
C PRO A 53 -2.68 2.52 -5.06
N TYR A 54 -3.17 1.41 -4.50
CA TYR A 54 -3.86 1.41 -3.21
C TYR A 54 -2.88 1.55 -2.04
N ILE A 55 -1.69 0.96 -2.11
CA ILE A 55 -0.65 1.11 -1.09
C ILE A 55 -0.12 2.54 -1.09
N LEU A 56 0.13 3.13 -2.27
CA LEU A 56 0.54 4.53 -2.38
C LEU A 56 -0.51 5.47 -1.76
N ARG A 57 -1.80 5.22 -2.06
CA ARG A 57 -2.90 5.98 -1.46
C ARG A 57 -3.03 5.74 0.05
N MET A 58 -2.79 4.52 0.53
CA MET A 58 -2.76 4.20 1.95
C MET A 58 -1.68 5.02 2.67
N ILE A 59 -0.46 5.06 2.15
CA ILE A 59 0.64 5.86 2.72
C ILE A 59 0.26 7.35 2.81
N GLN A 60 -0.43 7.88 1.79
CA GLN A 60 -0.83 9.29 1.74
C GLN A 60 -2.01 9.64 2.65
N THR A 61 -2.89 8.68 2.97
CA THR A 61 -4.19 8.97 3.58
C THR A 61 -4.50 8.20 4.87
N GLY A 62 -3.69 7.18 5.21
CA GLY A 62 -3.98 6.21 6.28
C GLY A 62 -5.19 5.29 5.99
N GLN A 63 -5.84 5.41 4.83
CA GLN A 63 -6.97 4.54 4.49
C GLN A 63 -6.48 3.13 4.14
N THR A 64 -7.10 2.12 4.72
CA THR A 64 -6.69 0.70 4.54
C THR A 64 -7.71 -0.15 3.80
N SER A 65 -8.76 0.46 3.26
CA SER A 65 -9.81 -0.21 2.48
C SER A 65 -10.32 0.74 1.40
N PHE A 66 -10.33 0.28 0.16
CA PHE A 66 -10.69 1.09 -1.00
C PHE A 66 -11.75 0.42 -1.86
N VAL A 67 -12.56 1.23 -2.55
CA VAL A 67 -13.40 0.72 -3.65
C VAL A 67 -12.47 0.43 -4.85
N PRO A 68 -12.62 -0.71 -5.55
CA PRO A 68 -11.85 -0.99 -6.75
C PRO A 68 -11.99 0.15 -7.76
N PHE A 69 -10.87 0.59 -8.34
CA PHE A 69 -10.91 1.60 -9.40
C PHE A 69 -11.81 1.12 -10.55
N PRO A 70 -12.67 2.00 -11.10
CA PRO A 70 -13.41 1.67 -12.29
C PRO A 70 -12.43 1.41 -13.45
N PRO A 71 -12.75 0.52 -14.40
CA PRO A 71 -11.82 0.04 -15.43
C PRO A 71 -11.27 1.11 -16.40
N ASN A 72 -11.68 2.38 -16.28
CA ASN A 72 -11.49 3.41 -17.30
C ASN A 72 -10.76 4.68 -16.80
N GLN A 73 -9.96 4.61 -15.74
CA GLN A 73 -9.05 5.70 -15.36
C GLN A 73 -7.60 5.29 -15.70
N ARG A 74 -7.20 5.57 -16.94
CA ARG A 74 -5.80 5.58 -17.38
C ARG A 74 -5.35 7.03 -17.54
#